data_AF-A0A023BCZ4-F1
#
_entry.id   AF-A0A023BCZ4-F1
#
_cell.length_a   1.000
_cell.length_b   1.000
_cell.length_c   1.000
_cell.angle_alpha   90.00
_cell.angle_beta   90.00
_cell.angle_gamma   90.00
#
_symmetry.space_group_name_H-M   'P 1'
#
loop_
_entity.id
_entity.type
_entity.pdbx_description
1 polymer ?
#
loop_
_entity_poly.entity_id
_entity_poly.type
_entity_poly.pdbx_seq_one_letter_code
_entity_poly.pdbx_strand_id
1 'polypeptide(L)'
;MPLCENGERLLVVREKTALKMIVNGKTYSGKGVSFLTSRRIVFLKHGDVSKHKNWSSCEFPFNKIYNKTGDLPEFNQPIFGSNNLTWSCSPNPAAQQYKYESTAEVQLDFKNSCYTFVKLFLVLMDSAKKHGGDATAETGKILDGVRAYIDQGDPTRIFFTQPGKPPSIAHAFIFSTTTAARSTRFPT
;
A
#
# COMPACT_ATOMS: atom_id res chain seq x y z
N MET A 1 3.26 -9.16 -0.94
CA MET A 1 2.78 -8.44 -2.13
C MET A 1 1.28 -8.22 -1.95
N PRO A 2 0.69 -7.06 -2.32
CA PRO A 2 -0.75 -6.85 -2.20
C PRO A 2 -1.53 -7.83 -3.08
N LEU A 3 -2.68 -8.28 -2.58
CA LEU A 3 -3.65 -9.03 -3.38
C LEU A 3 -4.45 -8.02 -4.20
N CYS A 4 -4.33 -8.09 -5.52
CA CYS A 4 -5.06 -7.20 -6.43
C CYS A 4 -6.52 -7.64 -6.57
N GLU A 5 -7.42 -6.66 -6.67
CA GLU A 5 -8.84 -6.84 -7.00
C GLU A 5 -9.03 -7.28 -8.47
N ASN A 6 -10.27 -7.62 -8.84
CA ASN A 6 -10.58 -7.92 -10.23
C ASN A 6 -10.37 -6.68 -11.13
N GLY A 7 -9.59 -6.84 -12.20
CA GLY A 7 -9.16 -5.77 -13.11
C GLY A 7 -8.02 -4.89 -12.60
N GLU A 8 -7.69 -4.92 -11.30
CA GLU A 8 -6.60 -4.11 -10.74
C GLU A 8 -5.22 -4.66 -11.18
N ARG A 9 -4.33 -3.76 -11.62
CA ARG A 9 -2.97 -4.11 -12.05
C ARG A 9 -1.94 -3.62 -11.03
N LEU A 10 -1.00 -4.46 -10.62
CA LEU A 10 0.20 -4.02 -9.92
C LEU A 10 1.20 -3.46 -10.94
N LEU A 11 1.61 -2.19 -10.80
CA LEU A 11 2.56 -1.55 -11.71
C LEU A 11 3.95 -1.43 -11.09
N VAL A 12 4.04 -0.98 -9.84
CA VAL A 12 5.31 -0.51 -9.27
C VAL A 12 5.54 -1.12 -7.88
N VAL A 13 6.77 -1.54 -7.62
CA VAL A 13 7.27 -1.90 -6.29
C VAL A 13 8.45 -1.01 -5.95
N ARG A 14 8.39 -0.39 -4.78
CA ARG A 14 9.40 0.53 -4.28
C ARG A 14 9.85 0.12 -2.89
N GLU A 15 11.09 -0.32 -2.81
CA GLU A 15 11.71 -0.69 -1.53
C GLU A 15 12.25 0.53 -0.77
N LYS A 16 12.60 0.29 0.50
CA LYS A 16 13.30 1.24 1.37
C LYS A 16 12.53 2.56 1.54
N THR A 17 11.19 2.44 1.61
CA THR A 17 10.31 3.55 2.00
C THR A 17 10.10 3.54 3.51
N ALA A 18 9.75 4.70 4.06
CA ALA A 18 9.19 4.81 5.39
C ALA A 18 7.83 5.52 5.30
N LEU A 19 6.86 5.03 6.06
CA LEU A 19 5.56 5.64 6.19
C LEU A 19 5.44 6.26 7.59
N LYS A 20 4.90 7.48 7.64
CA LYS A 20 4.30 8.08 8.82
C LYS A 20 2.85 8.42 8.49
N MET A 21 1.92 7.98 9.32
CA MET A 21 0.49 8.21 9.17
C MET A 21 -0.09 8.69 10.50
N ILE A 22 -0.91 9.74 10.47
CA ILE A 22 -1.62 10.27 11.64
C ILE A 22 -3.11 10.07 11.41
N VAL A 23 -3.77 9.34 12.32
CA VAL A 23 -5.22 9.06 12.31
C VAL A 23 -5.76 9.36 13.69
N ASN A 24 -6.74 10.25 13.81
CA ASN A 24 -7.36 10.64 15.08
C ASN A 24 -6.32 10.95 16.19
N GLY A 25 -5.31 11.78 15.86
CA GLY A 25 -4.17 12.12 16.73
C GLY A 25 -3.14 11.01 16.98
N LYS A 26 -3.43 9.75 16.67
CA LYS A 26 -2.51 8.61 16.84
C LYS A 26 -1.54 8.54 15.67
N THR A 27 -0.24 8.47 15.96
CA THR A 27 0.82 8.31 14.95
C THR A 27 1.18 6.84 14.76
N TYR A 28 1.18 6.40 13.51
CA TYR A 28 1.63 5.10 13.04
C TYR A 28 2.86 5.28 12.16
N SER A 29 3.96 4.62 12.47
CA SER A 29 5.20 4.73 11.67
C SER A 29 5.89 3.38 11.46
N GLY A 30 6.57 3.25 10.33
CA GLY A 30 7.23 2.00 9.93
C GLY A 30 8.09 2.16 8.68
N LYS A 31 9.11 1.33 8.55
CA LYS A 31 9.91 1.16 7.33
C LYS A 31 9.38 -0.04 6.55
N GLY A 32 9.49 -0.05 5.23
CA GLY A 32 8.85 -1.08 4.42
C GLY A 32 9.01 -0.92 2.91
N VAL A 33 7.98 -1.37 2.21
CA VAL A 33 7.88 -1.40 0.75
C VAL A 33 6.54 -0.80 0.34
N SER A 34 6.57 0.12 -0.63
CA SER A 34 5.37 0.69 -1.25
C SER A 34 5.09 0.03 -2.58
N PHE A 35 3.80 -0.20 -2.87
CA PHE A 35 3.30 -0.81 -4.09
C PHE A 35 2.32 0.19 -4.74
N LEU A 36 2.49 0.50 -6.03
CA LEU A 36 1.47 1.22 -6.80
C LEU A 36 0.70 0.23 -7.68
N THR A 37 -0.61 0.27 -7.55
CA THR A 37 -1.54 -0.42 -8.44
C THR A 37 -2.24 0.60 -9.36
N SER A 38 -3.12 0.12 -10.24
CA SER A 38 -3.97 0.98 -11.06
C SER A 38 -5.08 1.69 -10.27
N ARG A 39 -5.26 1.41 -8.97
CA ARG A 39 -6.35 1.98 -8.14
C ARG A 39 -5.92 2.55 -6.79
N ARG A 40 -4.77 2.15 -6.25
CA ARG A 40 -4.32 2.50 -4.89
C ARG A 40 -2.80 2.43 -4.76
N ILE A 41 -2.30 3.11 -3.73
CA ILE A 41 -0.98 2.82 -3.16
C ILE A 41 -1.17 1.94 -1.92
N VAL A 42 -0.37 0.87 -1.80
CA VAL A 42 -0.35 -0.03 -0.64
C VAL A 42 1.05 0.01 -0.03
N PHE A 43 1.14 0.22 1.28
CA PHE A 43 2.40 0.11 2.02
C PHE A 43 2.39 -1.16 2.87
N LEU A 44 3.48 -1.93 2.79
CA LEU A 44 3.72 -3.13 3.60
C LEU A 44 4.93 -2.88 4.50
N LYS A 45 4.73 -2.99 5.82
CA LYS A 45 5.77 -2.83 6.82
C LYS A 45 6.77 -3.99 6.75
N HIS A 46 8.07 -3.67 6.82
CA HIS A 46 9.13 -4.65 6.96
C HIS A 46 9.18 -5.20 8.38
N GLY A 47 9.31 -6.53 8.47
CA GLY A 47 9.47 -7.24 9.73
C GLY A 47 8.70 -8.56 9.73
N ASP A 48 8.84 -9.26 10.84
CA ASP A 48 8.03 -10.41 11.19
C ASP A 48 6.65 -9.93 11.64
N VAL A 49 5.60 -10.41 10.96
CA VAL A 49 4.20 -10.02 11.18
C VAL A 49 3.76 -10.32 12.62
N SER A 50 4.29 -11.36 13.27
CA SER A 50 3.98 -11.65 14.69
C SER A 50 4.48 -10.56 15.65
N LYS A 51 5.47 -9.76 15.22
CA LYS A 51 6.07 -8.65 15.98
C LYS A 51 5.46 -7.29 15.60
N HIS A 52 4.57 -7.26 14.61
CA HIS A 52 3.86 -6.06 14.20
C HIS A 52 2.68 -5.78 15.15
N LYS A 53 2.93 -4.98 16.19
CA LYS A 53 1.97 -4.66 17.28
C LYS A 53 0.52 -4.44 16.82
N ASN A 54 0.27 -3.33 16.12
CA ASN A 54 -1.11 -2.86 15.84
C ASN A 54 -1.44 -2.79 14.34
N TRP A 55 -0.43 -2.92 13.47
CA TRP A 55 -0.59 -2.80 12.02
C TRP A 55 0.62 -3.38 11.26
N SER A 56 0.34 -3.99 10.11
CA SER A 56 1.34 -4.62 9.22
C SER A 56 1.35 -4.03 7.81
N SER A 57 0.21 -3.51 7.36
CA SER A 57 0.01 -2.90 6.05
C SER A 57 -1.09 -1.86 6.12
N CYS A 58 -1.11 -0.97 5.14
CA CYS A 58 -2.14 0.04 4.98
C CYS A 58 -2.29 0.36 3.48
N GLU A 59 -3.49 0.73 3.06
CA GLU A 59 -3.83 1.08 1.68
C GLU A 59 -4.46 2.48 1.58
N PHE A 60 -4.27 3.12 0.43
CA PHE A 60 -4.81 4.43 0.13
C PHE A 60 -5.35 4.45 -1.30
N PRO A 61 -6.69 4.30 -1.49
CA PRO A 61 -7.34 4.36 -2.80
C PRO A 61 -7.19 5.74 -3.44
N PHE A 62 -6.92 5.79 -4.74
CA PHE A 62 -6.67 7.05 -5.46
C PHE A 62 -7.88 8.01 -5.41
N ASN A 63 -9.11 7.49 -5.43
CA ASN A 63 -10.34 8.29 -5.24
C ASN A 63 -10.61 8.74 -3.78
N LYS A 64 -9.74 8.38 -2.84
CA LYS A 64 -9.78 8.83 -1.44
C LYS A 64 -8.60 9.71 -1.06
N ILE A 65 -7.59 9.82 -1.92
CA ILE A 65 -6.39 10.65 -1.75
C ILE A 65 -6.64 12.08 -2.27
N TYR A 66 -6.26 13.06 -1.46
CA TYR A 66 -6.31 14.50 -1.76
C TYR A 66 -5.21 15.22 -0.96
N ASN A 67 -4.82 16.44 -1.32
CA ASN A 67 -4.02 17.31 -0.44
C ASN A 67 -4.95 18.30 0.30
N LYS A 68 -4.40 19.21 1.13
CA LYS A 68 -5.21 20.19 1.88
C LYS A 68 -5.99 21.20 1.00
N THR A 69 -5.62 21.37 -0.28
CA THR A 69 -6.27 22.27 -1.24
C THR A 69 -7.20 21.56 -2.25
N GLY A 70 -7.22 20.21 -2.26
CA GLY A 70 -7.98 19.39 -3.22
C GLY A 70 -7.19 18.92 -4.45
N ASP A 71 -5.94 19.39 -4.58
CA ASP A 71 -5.03 19.11 -5.69
C ASP A 71 -4.38 17.71 -5.58
N LEU A 72 -3.36 17.45 -6.39
CA LEU A 72 -2.55 16.23 -6.32
C LEU A 72 -1.74 16.19 -5.01
N PRO A 73 -1.32 14.99 -4.57
CA PRO A 73 -0.33 14.83 -3.50
C PRO A 73 0.91 15.70 -3.71
N GLU A 74 1.40 16.27 -2.63
CA GLU A 74 2.54 17.18 -2.64
C GLU A 74 3.86 16.40 -2.56
N PHE A 75 4.88 16.86 -3.29
CA PHE A 75 6.20 16.24 -3.33
C PHE A 75 7.27 17.21 -2.84
N ASN A 76 7.98 16.81 -1.80
CA ASN A 76 8.99 17.63 -1.14
C ASN A 76 10.38 17.06 -1.40
N GLN A 77 11.28 17.88 -1.96
CA GLN A 77 12.70 17.59 -2.10
C GLN A 77 13.53 18.66 -1.35
N PRO A 78 13.78 18.49 -0.04
CA PRO A 78 14.67 19.38 0.69
C PRO A 78 16.10 19.31 0.12
N ILE A 79 16.78 20.45 0.02
CA ILE A 79 18.19 20.54 -0.43
C ILE A 79 19.10 19.62 0.41
N PHE A 80 18.77 19.45 1.69
CA PHE A 80 19.37 18.46 2.59
C PHE A 80 18.25 17.67 3.29
N GLY A 81 18.00 16.43 2.87
CA GLY A 81 16.96 15.61 3.48
C GLY A 81 16.59 14.34 2.70
N SER A 82 15.54 13.67 3.15
CA SER A 82 14.88 12.59 2.39
C SER A 82 13.74 13.16 1.57
N ASN A 83 13.63 12.74 0.30
CA ASN A 83 12.49 13.05 -0.54
C ASN A 83 11.22 12.46 0.10
N ASN A 84 10.10 13.17 0.08
CA ASN A 84 8.84 12.63 0.58
C ASN A 84 7.61 13.07 -0.23
N LEU A 85 6.59 12.23 -0.21
CA LEU A 85 5.25 12.55 -0.69
C LEU A 85 4.30 12.74 0.51
N THR A 86 3.48 13.79 0.48
CA THR A 86 2.48 14.10 1.52
C THR A 86 1.07 14.15 0.93
N TRP A 87 0.11 13.52 1.62
CA TRP A 87 -1.30 13.56 1.25
C TRP A 87 -2.23 13.31 2.44
N SER A 88 -3.49 13.68 2.29
CA SER A 88 -4.60 13.25 3.13
C SER A 88 -5.36 12.11 2.44
N CYS A 89 -5.83 11.13 3.22
CA CYS A 89 -6.70 10.08 2.71
C CYS A 89 -7.98 10.01 3.55
N SER A 90 -9.12 10.10 2.89
CA SER A 90 -10.43 9.88 3.53
C SER A 90 -10.62 8.38 3.83
N PRO A 91 -11.37 8.02 4.89
CA PRO A 91 -11.57 6.62 5.24
C PRO A 91 -12.37 5.89 4.14
N ASN A 92 -12.03 4.61 3.90
CA ASN A 92 -12.73 3.76 2.95
C ASN A 92 -13.73 2.84 3.71
N PRO A 93 -15.03 3.17 3.77
CA PRO A 93 -16.02 2.35 4.47
C PRO A 93 -16.25 0.98 3.80
N ALA A 94 -15.89 0.82 2.53
CA ALA A 94 -16.02 -0.43 1.77
C ALA A 94 -14.82 -1.39 1.95
N ALA A 95 -13.68 -0.92 2.51
CA ALA A 95 -12.52 -1.78 2.75
C ALA A 95 -12.87 -2.88 3.75
N GLN A 96 -12.88 -4.15 3.32
CA GLN A 96 -13.24 -5.28 4.17
C GLN A 96 -12.21 -5.54 5.30
N GLN A 97 -11.00 -4.99 5.18
CA GLN A 97 -9.93 -5.09 6.16
C GLN A 97 -9.25 -3.73 6.33
N TYR A 98 -8.76 -3.43 7.53
CA TYR A 98 -7.92 -2.25 7.85
C TYR A 98 -8.55 -0.87 7.53
N LYS A 99 -9.80 -0.65 7.94
CA LYS A 99 -10.42 0.69 7.94
C LYS A 99 -9.73 1.61 8.95
N TYR A 100 -9.36 2.82 8.52
CA TYR A 100 -9.07 3.92 9.45
C TYR A 100 -10.40 4.57 9.86
N GLU A 101 -10.54 4.95 11.14
CA GLU A 101 -11.78 5.51 11.69
C GLU A 101 -12.03 6.97 11.24
N SER A 102 -10.96 7.69 10.87
CA SER A 102 -10.98 9.08 10.43
C SER A 102 -10.15 9.28 9.17
N THR A 103 -10.14 10.51 8.65
CA THR A 103 -9.11 10.95 7.70
C THR A 103 -7.71 10.66 8.27
N ALA A 104 -6.83 10.17 7.40
CA ALA A 104 -5.43 9.93 7.66
C ALA A 104 -4.58 11.03 7.00
N GLU A 105 -3.72 11.72 7.75
CA GLU A 105 -2.62 12.51 7.17
C GLU A 105 -1.42 11.58 6.97
N VAL A 106 -0.84 11.57 5.78
CA VAL A 106 0.15 10.57 5.36
C VAL A 106 1.40 11.26 4.80
N GLN A 107 2.56 10.77 5.22
CA GLN A 107 3.87 11.10 4.68
C GLN A 107 4.59 9.80 4.30
N LEU A 108 5.09 9.73 3.06
CA LEU A 108 5.88 8.62 2.55
C LEU A 108 7.29 9.10 2.18
N ASP A 109 8.28 8.71 2.97
CA ASP A 109 9.68 9.07 2.79
C ASP A 109 10.41 8.04 1.92
N PHE A 110 11.32 8.52 1.07
CA PHE A 110 12.19 7.71 0.23
C PHE A 110 13.65 7.89 0.63
N LYS A 111 14.34 6.76 0.92
CA LYS A 111 15.76 6.80 1.33
C LYS A 111 16.74 7.22 0.21
N ASN A 112 16.37 6.97 -1.04
CA ASN A 112 17.19 7.18 -2.25
C ASN A 112 16.40 8.01 -3.29
N SER A 113 16.94 8.21 -4.50
CA SER A 113 16.17 8.72 -5.64
C SER A 113 14.85 7.95 -5.81
N CYS A 114 13.80 8.69 -6.14
CA CYS A 114 12.42 8.20 -6.25
C CYS A 114 11.68 8.82 -7.44
N TYR A 115 12.40 9.40 -8.40
CA TYR A 115 11.83 10.14 -9.53
C TYR A 115 10.86 9.26 -10.34
N THR A 116 11.23 7.99 -10.58
CA THR A 116 10.40 7.03 -11.31
C THR A 116 9.12 6.73 -10.56
N PHE A 117 9.21 6.52 -9.24
CA PHE A 117 8.03 6.27 -8.40
C PHE A 117 7.09 7.47 -8.38
N VAL A 118 7.60 8.66 -8.12
CA VAL A 118 6.82 9.90 -8.00
C VAL A 118 6.16 10.23 -9.34
N LYS A 119 6.90 10.15 -10.46
CA LYS A 119 6.37 10.39 -11.80
C LYS A 119 5.21 9.44 -12.13
N LEU A 120 5.39 8.13 -11.93
CA LEU A 120 4.34 7.15 -12.19
C LEU A 120 3.13 7.34 -11.26
N PHE A 121 3.37 7.64 -9.98
CA PHE A 121 2.31 7.94 -9.02
C PHE A 121 1.47 9.16 -9.43
N LEU A 122 2.09 10.26 -9.84
CA LEU A 122 1.36 11.46 -10.26
C LEU A 122 0.55 11.24 -11.55
N VAL A 123 1.10 10.50 -12.52
CA VAL A 123 0.37 10.12 -13.75
C VAL A 123 -0.84 9.23 -13.43
N LEU A 124 -0.67 8.23 -12.55
CA LEU A 124 -1.77 7.37 -12.12
C LEU A 124 -2.83 8.15 -11.32
N MET A 125 -2.42 9.06 -10.43
CA MET A 125 -3.34 9.91 -9.66
C MET A 125 -4.15 10.87 -10.54
N ASP A 126 -3.52 11.53 -11.52
CA ASP A 126 -4.21 12.40 -12.48
C ASP A 126 -5.23 11.61 -13.33
N SER A 127 -4.83 10.44 -13.83
CA SER A 127 -5.75 9.56 -14.56
C SER A 127 -6.88 9.05 -13.68
N ALA A 128 -6.60 8.63 -12.45
CA ALA A 128 -7.61 8.17 -11.50
C ALA A 128 -8.61 9.27 -11.14
N LYS A 129 -8.18 10.52 -10.97
CA LYS A 129 -9.09 11.67 -10.77
C LYS A 129 -10.06 11.86 -11.94
N LYS A 130 -9.60 11.64 -13.18
CA LYS A 130 -10.43 11.72 -14.40
C LYS A 130 -11.40 10.54 -14.56
N HIS A 131 -11.09 9.39 -13.98
CA HIS A 131 -11.82 8.13 -14.16
C HIS A 131 -12.36 7.53 -12.84
N GLY A 132 -12.74 8.36 -11.86
CA GLY A 132 -13.44 7.93 -10.65
C GLY A 132 -12.64 7.06 -9.66
N GLY A 133 -11.32 6.98 -9.82
CA GLY A 133 -10.40 6.17 -9.01
C GLY A 133 -9.65 5.07 -9.77
N ASP A 134 -9.97 4.82 -11.04
CA ASP A 134 -9.37 3.73 -11.82
C ASP A 134 -8.44 4.25 -12.92
N ALA A 135 -7.13 4.05 -12.76
CA ALA A 135 -6.10 4.39 -13.74
C ALA A 135 -5.70 3.20 -14.64
N THR A 136 -6.52 2.15 -14.76
CA THR A 136 -6.19 0.95 -15.56
C THR A 136 -6.06 1.26 -17.05
N ALA A 137 -6.80 2.24 -17.57
CA ALA A 137 -6.63 2.71 -18.96
C ALA A 137 -5.25 3.35 -19.21
N GLU A 138 -4.76 4.17 -18.27
CA GLU A 138 -3.44 4.79 -18.36
C GLU A 138 -2.32 3.79 -18.07
N THR A 139 -2.60 2.80 -17.22
CA THR A 139 -1.69 1.66 -16.98
C THR A 139 -1.33 0.95 -18.28
N GLY A 140 -2.28 0.75 -19.19
CA GLY A 140 -2.00 0.21 -20.53
C GLY A 140 -0.96 1.06 -21.27
N LYS A 141 -1.25 2.36 -21.47
CA LYS A 141 -0.36 3.30 -22.17
C LYS A 141 1.02 3.43 -21.53
N ILE A 142 1.10 3.39 -20.19
CA ILE A 142 2.37 3.36 -19.48
C ILE A 142 3.15 2.13 -19.93
N LEU A 143 2.58 0.92 -19.78
CA LEU A 143 3.25 -0.34 -20.12
C LEU A 143 3.66 -0.42 -21.60
N ASP A 144 2.80 0.06 -22.51
CA ASP A 144 3.08 0.11 -23.95
C ASP A 144 4.12 1.18 -24.32
N GLY A 145 4.28 2.21 -23.49
CA GLY A 145 5.07 3.42 -23.74
C GLY A 145 6.36 3.57 -22.93
N VAL A 146 6.68 2.68 -21.97
CA VAL A 146 7.90 2.78 -21.15
C VAL A 146 9.16 2.53 -22.00
N ARG A 147 9.66 3.59 -22.63
CA ARG A 147 11.10 3.72 -22.91
C ARG A 147 11.80 3.98 -21.58
N ALA A 148 12.30 2.92 -20.96
CA ALA A 148 12.80 2.95 -19.59
C ALA A 148 14.05 3.84 -19.45
N TYR A 149 13.87 5.07 -18.97
CA TYR A 149 14.95 5.85 -18.37
C TYR A 149 15.27 5.23 -17.00
N ILE A 150 16.22 4.30 -16.99
CA ILE A 150 16.66 3.61 -15.77
C ILE A 150 17.57 4.58 -14.98
N ASP A 151 16.99 5.23 -13.97
CA ASP A 151 17.80 5.90 -12.93
C ASP A 151 18.46 4.83 -12.06
N GLN A 152 19.78 4.69 -12.19
CA GLN A 152 20.58 3.72 -11.43
C GLN A 152 20.54 3.96 -9.91
N GLY A 153 20.20 5.17 -9.46
CA GLY A 153 20.01 5.51 -8.06
C GLY A 153 18.60 5.23 -7.51
N ASP A 154 17.65 4.86 -8.38
CA ASP A 154 16.23 4.68 -8.06
C ASP A 154 15.86 3.17 -8.01
N PRO A 155 15.85 2.51 -6.83
CA PRO A 155 15.47 1.10 -6.68
C PRO A 155 13.96 0.82 -6.86
N THR A 156 13.31 1.52 -7.79
CA THR A 156 11.92 1.30 -8.20
C THR A 156 11.85 0.24 -9.28
N ARG A 157 11.00 -0.78 -9.08
CA ARG A 157 10.78 -1.88 -10.02
C ARG A 157 9.40 -1.76 -10.67
N ILE A 158 9.35 -1.84 -11.99
CA ILE A 158 8.10 -1.79 -12.79
C ILE A 158 7.74 -3.20 -13.26
N PHE A 159 6.46 -3.56 -13.15
CA PHE A 159 5.93 -4.87 -13.52
C PHE A 159 5.15 -4.77 -14.84
N PHE A 160 5.69 -5.39 -15.89
CA PHE A 160 5.04 -5.48 -17.20
C PHE A 160 4.06 -6.65 -17.31
N THR A 161 4.29 -7.70 -16.52
CA THR A 161 3.40 -8.86 -16.38
C THR A 161 3.01 -9.04 -14.91
N GLN A 162 1.74 -9.39 -14.68
CA GLN A 162 1.25 -9.75 -13.35
C GLN A 162 1.91 -11.07 -12.91
N PRO A 163 2.50 -11.16 -11.71
CA PRO A 163 2.81 -12.45 -11.11
C PRO A 163 1.51 -13.22 -10.92
N GLY A 164 1.49 -14.50 -11.30
CA GLY A 164 0.29 -15.35 -11.19
C GLY A 164 -0.31 -15.30 -9.78
N LYS A 165 -1.63 -15.16 -9.69
CA LYS A 165 -2.35 -15.11 -8.41
C LYS A 165 -2.00 -16.39 -7.63
N PRO A 166 -1.44 -16.31 -6.41
CA PRO A 166 -1.21 -17.51 -5.61
C PRO A 166 -2.56 -18.21 -5.36
N PRO A 167 -2.60 -19.55 -5.34
CA PRO A 167 -3.85 -20.28 -5.15
C PRO A 167 -4.53 -19.84 -3.85
N SER A 168 -5.84 -19.67 -3.93
CA SER A 168 -6.66 -19.28 -2.78
C SER A 168 -6.67 -20.41 -1.75
N ILE A 169 -5.76 -20.34 -0.77
CA ILE A 169 -5.87 -21.14 0.45
C ILE A 169 -7.09 -20.62 1.19
N ALA A 170 -8.23 -21.30 1.04
CA ALA A 170 -9.37 -21.08 1.90
C ALA A 170 -8.91 -21.28 3.35
N HIS A 171 -9.14 -20.29 4.22
CA HIS A 171 -8.83 -20.43 5.64
C HIS A 171 -9.68 -21.56 6.23
N ALA A 172 -9.08 -22.75 6.34
CA ALA A 172 -9.61 -23.81 7.17
C ALA A 172 -9.58 -23.32 8.63
N PHE A 173 -10.74 -22.88 9.12
CA PHE A 173 -10.96 -22.57 10.53
C PHE A 173 -10.82 -23.87 11.34
N ILE A 174 -9.60 -24.19 11.75
CA ILE A 174 -9.36 -25.22 12.77
C ILE A 174 -9.53 -24.54 14.13
N PHE A 175 -10.78 -24.47 14.60
CA PHE A 175 -11.05 -24.32 16.01
C PHE A 175 -10.66 -25.62 16.71
N SER A 176 -9.49 -25.66 17.34
CA SER A 176 -9.17 -26.70 18.31
C SER A 176 -9.93 -26.41 19.61
N THR A 177 -11.20 -26.82 19.69
CA THR A 177 -11.91 -26.83 20.98
C THR A 177 -11.31 -27.92 21.86
N THR A 178 -10.46 -27.50 22.80
CA THR A 178 -9.95 -28.33 23.89
C THR A 178 -11.11 -28.78 24.77
N THR A 179 -11.68 -29.94 24.48
CA THR A 179 -12.61 -30.63 25.38
C THR A 179 -11.80 -31.33 26.47
N ALA A 180 -11.58 -30.65 27.58
CA ALA A 180 -10.99 -31.23 28.77
C ALA A 180 -11.99 -32.19 29.44
N ALA A 181 -11.88 -33.49 29.13
CA ALA A 181 -12.61 -34.53 29.85
C ALA A 181 -11.97 -34.79 31.23
N ARG A 182 -12.76 -34.72 32.31
CA ARG A 182 -12.34 -35.02 33.69
C ARG A 182 -13.37 -35.96 34.36
N SER A 183 -12.87 -36.87 35.21
CA SER A 183 -13.63 -37.81 36.08
C SER A 183 -14.31 -39.00 35.37
N THR A 184 -14.36 -40.24 35.89
CA THR A 184 -13.77 -40.91 37.09
C THR A 184 -13.02 -42.20 36.61
N ARG A 185 -12.38 -43.09 37.41
CA ARG A 185 -12.37 -43.39 38.86
C ARG A 185 -11.00 -44.03 39.26
N PHE A 186 -10.95 -44.73 40.40
CA PHE A 186 -9.80 -45.47 40.95
C PHE A 186 -10.01 -47.00 40.88
N PRO A 187 -8.94 -47.81 40.97
CA PRO A 187 -9.02 -49.28 41.02
C PRO A 187 -9.13 -49.85 42.43
N THR A 188 -9.67 -51.06 42.52
CA THR A 188 -9.48 -52.07 43.58
C THR A 188 -9.54 -53.44 42.92
#